data_AF-A0A6J6UER5-F1
#
_entry.id   AF-A0A6J6UER5-F1
#
_cell.length_a   1.000
_cell.length_b   1.000
_cell.length_c   1.000
_cell.angle_alpha   90.00
_cell.angle_beta   90.00
_cell.angle_gamma   90.00
#
_symmetry.space_group_name_H-M   'P 1'
#
loop_
_entity.id
_entity.type
_entity.pdbx_description
1 polymer ?
#
loop_
_entity_poly.entity_id
_entity_poly.type
_entity_poly.pdbx_seq_one_letter_code
_entity_poly.pdbx_strand_id
1 'polypeptide(L)'
;MSDQVFNAVAAIGLGTIAAVVLFVPVAAYEYRRDGTMSPGDLTILLSGAVYSIALWTYTLLPLPDRGSFRCKVPQTDLFGTIGLVGLPDDGVRMFLRDQAVQQVLLNVLLFVPLGVLVRLVLRRGVLVSAIAGLAVSLAIEMTQRTGVWGFYGCAYRKFDVDDLLVNTFGAIAGALISLPWKREDAVPRPLPTRITWGRRLAGMVSDALFVLMVGGLVAVLWRGLMLFVLDTGPHRDVQWILQWTVPFALQALCVLVLGRTFGELVVAITTRTDRPGWTVPGRLLKLAAGLGPVYLLVLLPIPGRGVALAAYLLVTVLATTVPDHRGLSHTVAGFRLEVEGRSLRRASSAPRAGRAS
;
A
#
# COMPACT_ATOMS: atom_id res chain seq x y z
N MET A 1 28.82 -11.37 13.37
CA MET A 1 28.31 -11.29 11.98
C MET A 1 28.91 -10.05 11.35
N SER A 2 29.47 -10.13 10.14
CA SER A 2 29.89 -8.92 9.43
C SER A 2 28.68 -8.04 9.12
N ASP A 3 28.85 -6.73 9.06
CA ASP A 3 27.78 -5.76 8.78
C ASP A 3 27.06 -6.07 7.46
N GLN A 4 27.77 -6.69 6.50
CA GLN A 4 27.21 -7.20 5.25
C GLN A 4 26.17 -8.31 5.46
N VAL A 5 26.41 -9.24 6.38
CA VAL A 5 25.46 -10.34 6.68
C VAL A 5 24.23 -9.79 7.42
N PHE A 6 24.40 -8.84 8.33
CA PHE A 6 23.27 -8.19 9.00
C PHE A 6 22.39 -7.41 7.99
N ASN A 7 23.02 -6.62 7.11
CA ASN A 7 22.31 -5.88 6.08
C ASN A 7 21.59 -6.78 5.07
N ALA A 8 22.23 -7.89 4.66
CA ALA A 8 21.60 -8.89 3.79
C ALA A 8 20.38 -9.55 4.47
N VAL A 9 20.52 -9.97 5.73
CA VAL A 9 19.42 -10.60 6.48
C VAL A 9 18.28 -9.61 6.74
N ALA A 10 18.59 -8.36 7.10
CA ALA A 10 17.57 -7.34 7.30
C ALA A 10 16.81 -7.01 6.00
N ALA A 11 17.53 -6.87 4.88
CA ALA A 11 16.91 -6.60 3.58
C ALA A 11 16.05 -7.76 3.09
N ILE A 12 16.54 -9.00 3.18
CA ILE A 12 15.80 -10.19 2.77
C ILE A 12 14.60 -10.40 3.70
N GLY A 13 14.77 -10.30 5.02
CA GLY A 13 13.71 -10.49 5.99
C GLY A 13 12.61 -9.44 5.86
N LEU A 14 12.95 -8.15 5.94
CA LEU A 14 11.98 -7.06 5.85
C LEU A 14 11.35 -6.99 4.44
N GLY A 15 12.15 -7.17 3.39
CA GLY A 15 11.68 -7.19 2.01
C GLY A 15 10.70 -8.33 1.76
N THR A 16 10.99 -9.53 2.25
CA THR A 16 10.08 -10.69 2.10
C THR A 16 8.77 -10.47 2.85
N ILE A 17 8.82 -9.98 4.09
CA ILE A 17 7.60 -9.67 4.86
C ILE A 17 6.78 -8.62 4.13
N ALA A 18 7.41 -7.53 3.67
CA ALA A 18 6.72 -6.48 2.94
C ALA A 18 6.09 -7.01 1.65
N ALA A 19 6.80 -7.83 0.89
CA ALA A 19 6.31 -8.41 -0.35
C ALA A 19 5.12 -9.34 -0.12
N VAL A 20 5.18 -10.23 0.88
CA VAL A 20 4.07 -11.13 1.23
C VAL A 20 2.87 -10.34 1.72
N VAL A 21 3.08 -9.33 2.56
CA VAL A 21 1.98 -8.51 3.10
C VAL A 21 1.32 -7.73 1.96
N LEU A 22 2.09 -7.05 1.10
CA LEU A 22 1.58 -6.32 -0.07
C LEU A 22 0.89 -7.25 -1.10
N PHE A 23 1.27 -8.52 -1.17
CA PHE A 23 0.66 -9.52 -2.03
C PHE A 23 -0.79 -9.86 -1.62
N VAL A 24 -1.09 -9.87 -0.31
CA VAL A 24 -2.39 -10.33 0.21
C VAL A 24 -3.58 -9.52 -0.33
N PRO A 25 -3.59 -8.17 -0.31
CA PRO A 25 -4.70 -7.39 -0.87
C PRO A 25 -4.85 -7.56 -2.38
N VAL A 26 -3.73 -7.69 -3.09
CA VAL A 26 -3.72 -7.82 -4.54
C VAL A 26 -4.33 -9.17 -4.95
N ALA A 27 -3.88 -10.26 -4.31
CA ALA A 27 -4.46 -11.58 -4.49
C ALA A 27 -5.94 -11.62 -4.09
N ALA A 28 -6.32 -10.96 -2.99
CA ALA A 28 -7.72 -10.87 -2.57
C ALA A 28 -8.59 -10.10 -3.56
N TYR A 29 -8.06 -9.02 -4.14
CA TYR A 29 -8.72 -8.21 -5.16
C TYR A 29 -8.91 -8.98 -6.47
N GLU A 30 -7.86 -9.64 -6.97
CA GLU A 30 -7.95 -10.50 -8.16
C GLU A 30 -8.93 -11.65 -7.95
N TYR A 31 -8.83 -12.35 -6.81
CA TYR A 31 -9.76 -13.43 -6.47
C TYR A 31 -11.21 -12.97 -6.39
N ARG A 32 -11.47 -11.78 -5.83
CA ARG A 32 -12.81 -11.18 -5.81
C ARG A 32 -13.32 -10.93 -7.24
N ARG A 33 -12.46 -10.43 -8.11
CA ARG A 33 -12.84 -10.00 -9.45
C ARG A 33 -13.07 -11.19 -10.39
N ASP A 34 -12.16 -12.14 -10.39
CA ASP A 34 -12.13 -13.23 -11.38
C ASP A 34 -12.72 -14.54 -10.83
N GLY A 35 -12.92 -14.66 -9.51
CA GLY A 35 -13.55 -15.81 -8.85
C GLY A 35 -12.69 -17.08 -8.77
N THR A 36 -11.53 -17.07 -9.43
CA THR A 36 -10.48 -18.10 -9.38
C THR A 36 -9.11 -17.42 -9.43
N MET A 37 -8.06 -18.11 -9.00
CA MET A 37 -6.67 -17.70 -9.29
C MET A 37 -6.14 -18.64 -10.36
N SER A 38 -5.93 -18.13 -11.58
CA SER A 38 -5.25 -18.87 -12.63
C SER A 38 -3.75 -18.95 -12.36
N PRO A 39 -3.01 -19.89 -12.97
CA PRO A 39 -1.55 -19.91 -12.90
C PRO A 39 -0.91 -18.60 -13.37
N GLY A 40 -1.53 -17.92 -14.35
CA GLY A 40 -1.07 -16.61 -14.81
C GLY A 40 -1.20 -15.51 -13.76
N ASP A 41 -2.29 -15.52 -12.98
CA ASP A 41 -2.48 -14.59 -11.85
C ASP A 41 -1.40 -14.82 -10.79
N LEU A 42 -1.16 -16.10 -10.44
CA LEU A 42 -0.10 -16.44 -9.51
C LEU A 42 1.28 -15.96 -9.98
N THR A 43 1.61 -16.15 -11.26
CA THR A 43 2.87 -15.65 -11.83
C THR A 43 2.99 -14.14 -11.73
N ILE A 44 1.97 -13.38 -12.12
CA ILE A 44 2.00 -11.91 -12.05
C ILE A 44 2.18 -11.45 -10.60
N LEU A 45 1.47 -12.07 -9.67
CA LEU A 45 1.55 -11.72 -8.27
C LEU A 45 2.93 -12.05 -7.68
N LEU A 46 3.52 -13.20 -8.02
CA LEU A 46 4.88 -13.58 -7.62
C LEU A 46 5.93 -12.64 -8.23
N SER A 47 5.79 -12.28 -9.51
CA SER A 47 6.65 -11.29 -10.16
C SER A 47 6.56 -9.92 -9.49
N GLY A 48 5.36 -9.49 -9.08
CA GLY A 48 5.16 -8.25 -8.33
C GLY A 48 5.84 -8.26 -6.95
N ALA A 49 5.82 -9.40 -6.25
CA ALA A 49 6.52 -9.59 -4.99
C ALA A 49 8.04 -9.49 -5.16
N VAL A 50 8.61 -10.22 -6.14
CA VAL A 50 10.04 -10.17 -6.46
C VAL A 50 10.45 -8.75 -6.88
N TYR A 51 9.65 -8.10 -7.72
CA TYR A 51 9.86 -6.72 -8.13
C TYR A 51 9.91 -5.75 -6.94
N SER A 52 8.99 -5.88 -5.98
CA SER A 52 8.95 -5.02 -4.79
C SER A 52 10.21 -5.15 -3.94
N ILE A 53 10.71 -6.38 -3.77
CA ILE A 53 11.98 -6.64 -3.08
C ILE A 53 13.16 -6.03 -3.85
N ALA A 54 13.19 -6.22 -5.17
CA ALA A 54 14.24 -5.67 -6.04
C ALA A 54 14.27 -4.13 -5.98
N LEU A 55 13.10 -3.48 -6.08
CA LEU A 55 12.96 -2.03 -6.00
C LEU A 55 13.53 -1.49 -4.68
N TRP A 56 13.16 -2.08 -3.55
CA TRP A 56 13.68 -1.70 -2.24
C TRP A 56 15.20 -1.90 -2.13
N THR A 57 15.67 -3.07 -2.60
CA THR A 57 17.08 -3.46 -2.50
C THR A 57 17.97 -2.54 -3.31
N TYR A 58 17.66 -2.31 -4.59
CA TYR A 58 18.49 -1.48 -5.46
C TYR A 58 18.49 -0.01 -5.05
N THR A 59 17.38 0.49 -4.51
CA THR A 59 17.24 1.91 -4.14
C THR A 59 17.83 2.25 -2.77
N LEU A 60 18.07 1.28 -1.88
CA LEU A 60 18.59 1.57 -0.53
C LEU A 60 19.91 0.87 -0.18
N LEU A 61 20.22 -0.31 -0.74
CA LEU A 61 21.42 -1.05 -0.38
C LEU A 61 22.64 -0.70 -1.26
N PRO A 62 23.86 -0.75 -0.71
CA PRO A 62 24.20 -1.15 0.67
C PRO A 62 23.97 -0.04 1.70
N LEU A 63 23.65 -0.45 2.93
CA LEU A 63 23.56 0.42 4.09
C LEU A 63 24.96 0.60 4.69
N PRO A 64 25.49 1.84 4.77
CA PRO A 64 26.83 2.08 5.29
C PRO A 64 26.88 1.98 6.82
N ASP A 65 28.06 1.65 7.36
CA ASP A 65 28.27 1.65 8.81
C ASP A 65 28.12 3.05 9.41
N ARG A 66 27.63 3.12 10.65
CA ARG A 66 27.41 4.39 11.36
C ARG A 66 28.75 5.06 11.67
N GLY A 67 29.22 5.90 10.74
CA GLY A 67 30.47 6.67 10.85
C GLY A 67 31.35 6.62 9.61
N SER A 68 31.10 5.70 8.66
CA SER A 68 31.90 5.54 7.44
C SER A 68 31.37 6.28 6.21
N PHE A 69 30.24 7.00 6.34
CA PHE A 69 29.61 7.73 5.24
C PHE A 69 29.69 9.25 5.43
N ARG A 70 29.71 9.96 4.30
CA ARG A 70 29.60 11.43 4.26
C ARG A 70 28.21 11.83 3.82
N CYS A 71 27.66 12.86 4.48
CA CYS A 71 26.37 13.41 4.12
C CYS A 71 26.37 13.91 2.67
N LYS A 72 25.33 13.54 1.92
CA LYS A 72 25.12 14.00 0.55
C LYS A 72 24.16 15.19 0.55
N VAL A 73 24.53 16.21 -0.21
CA VAL A 73 23.71 17.40 -0.48
C VAL A 73 22.64 17.01 -1.50
N PRO A 74 21.37 17.46 -1.33
CA PRO A 74 20.33 17.16 -2.29
C PRO A 74 20.60 17.93 -3.59
N GLN A 75 20.17 17.36 -4.70
CA GLN A 75 20.11 18.05 -5.97
C GLN A 75 18.64 18.34 -6.25
N THR A 76 18.34 19.63 -6.43
CA THR A 76 16.97 20.14 -6.59
C THR A 76 16.76 20.91 -7.89
N ASP A 77 17.82 21.12 -8.67
CA ASP A 77 17.74 21.78 -9.97
C ASP A 77 17.18 20.80 -11.00
N LEU A 78 16.01 21.11 -11.54
CA LEU A 78 15.42 20.31 -12.61
C LEU A 78 16.39 20.25 -13.81
N PHE A 79 16.58 19.04 -14.33
CA PHE A 79 17.52 18.69 -15.39
C PHE A 79 19.00 18.82 -15.02
N GLY A 80 19.34 18.91 -13.73
CA GLY A 80 20.74 18.99 -13.30
C GLY A 80 21.55 17.73 -13.59
N THR A 81 20.95 16.54 -13.45
CA THR A 81 21.59 15.26 -13.75
C THR A 81 21.33 14.85 -15.21
N ILE A 82 20.12 15.07 -15.72
CA ILE A 82 19.78 14.78 -17.11
C ILE A 82 20.59 15.67 -18.08
N GLY A 83 20.84 16.92 -17.71
CA GLY A 83 21.63 17.86 -18.50
C GLY A 83 23.12 17.49 -18.61
N LEU A 84 23.62 16.58 -17.77
CA LEU A 84 24.98 16.03 -17.88
C LEU A 84 25.09 14.93 -18.93
N VAL A 85 23.95 14.42 -19.43
CA VAL A 85 23.91 13.44 -20.52
C VAL A 85 24.27 14.15 -21.83
N GLY A 86 25.57 14.16 -22.15
CA GLY A 86 26.10 14.70 -23.40
C GLY A 86 25.79 13.82 -24.61
N LEU A 87 25.76 14.42 -25.80
CA LEU A 87 25.69 13.66 -27.06
C LEU A 87 26.99 12.85 -27.24
N PRO A 88 26.92 11.66 -27.85
CA PRO A 88 28.06 10.76 -27.98
C PRO A 88 29.07 11.30 -29.01
N ASP A 89 30.02 12.13 -28.58
CA ASP A 89 31.16 12.52 -29.43
C ASP A 89 32.10 11.30 -29.67
N ASP A 90 32.17 10.38 -28.71
CA ASP A 90 33.07 9.21 -28.70
C ASP A 90 32.37 7.86 -29.02
N GLY A 91 31.13 7.92 -29.55
CA GLY A 91 30.37 6.75 -30.00
C GLY A 91 29.47 6.08 -28.94
N VAL A 92 28.47 5.31 -29.42
CA VAL A 92 27.36 4.74 -28.62
C VAL A 92 27.84 3.87 -27.44
N ARG A 93 28.94 3.13 -27.61
CA ARG A 93 29.45 2.24 -26.56
C ARG A 93 30.00 3.02 -25.35
N MET A 94 30.63 4.17 -25.59
CA MET A 94 31.18 5.01 -24.53
C MET A 94 30.05 5.75 -23.81
N PHE A 95 29.06 6.22 -24.57
CA PHE A 95 27.83 6.79 -24.02
C PHE A 95 27.05 5.83 -23.11
N LEU A 96 26.87 4.56 -23.48
CA LEU A 96 26.21 3.58 -22.61
C LEU A 96 27.04 3.19 -21.36
N ARG A 97 28.32 3.55 -21.32
CA ARG A 97 29.19 3.37 -20.14
C ARG A 97 29.23 4.61 -19.23
N ASP A 98 28.68 5.72 -19.68
CA ASP A 98 28.56 6.93 -18.87
C ASP A 98 27.62 6.68 -17.68
N GLN A 99 28.01 7.17 -16.51
CA GLN A 99 27.27 6.92 -15.27
C GLN A 99 25.92 7.65 -15.24
N ALA A 100 25.83 8.86 -15.78
CA ALA A 100 24.57 9.60 -15.85
C ALA A 100 23.59 8.91 -16.82
N VAL A 101 24.09 8.44 -17.96
CA VAL A 101 23.29 7.64 -18.91
C VAL A 101 22.78 6.37 -18.27
N GLN A 102 23.63 5.61 -17.58
CA GLN A 102 23.24 4.39 -16.89
C GLN A 102 22.22 4.66 -15.79
N GLN A 103 22.39 5.73 -15.00
CA GLN A 103 21.43 6.11 -13.96
C GLN A 103 20.05 6.35 -14.57
N VAL A 104 19.96 7.18 -15.62
CA VAL A 104 18.68 7.49 -16.28
C VAL A 104 18.04 6.21 -16.84
N LEU A 105 18.78 5.43 -17.62
CA LEU A 105 18.25 4.21 -18.24
C LEU A 105 17.79 3.17 -17.22
N LEU A 106 18.60 2.91 -16.19
CA LEU A 106 18.27 1.92 -15.17
C LEU A 106 17.08 2.37 -14.31
N ASN A 107 16.95 3.67 -14.02
CA ASN A 107 15.80 4.22 -13.29
C ASN A 107 14.51 4.08 -14.09
N VAL A 108 14.52 4.37 -15.40
CA VAL A 108 13.37 4.08 -16.28
C VAL A 108 13.01 2.60 -16.23
N LEU A 109 14.00 1.72 -16.46
CA LEU A 109 13.78 0.27 -16.48
C LEU A 109 13.26 -0.26 -15.14
N LEU A 110 13.73 0.30 -14.03
CA LEU A 110 13.29 -0.07 -12.68
C LEU A 110 11.82 0.28 -12.43
N PHE A 111 11.25 1.28 -13.09
CA PHE A 111 9.85 1.68 -12.91
C PHE A 111 8.90 1.16 -13.99
N VAL A 112 9.40 0.61 -15.10
CA VAL A 112 8.57 -0.06 -16.12
C VAL A 112 7.66 -1.16 -15.51
N PRO A 113 8.16 -2.09 -14.67
CA PRO A 113 7.30 -3.12 -14.08
C PRO A 113 6.15 -2.56 -13.24
N LEU A 114 6.35 -1.44 -12.52
CA LEU A 114 5.28 -0.77 -11.77
C LEU A 114 4.13 -0.34 -12.71
N GLY A 115 4.47 0.27 -13.84
CA GLY A 115 3.51 0.67 -14.86
C GLY A 115 2.69 -0.48 -15.41
N VAL A 116 3.37 -1.59 -15.73
CA VAL A 116 2.75 -2.84 -16.20
C VAL A 116 1.80 -3.40 -15.14
N LEU A 117 2.24 -3.50 -13.87
CA LEU A 117 1.42 -4.03 -12.78
C LEU A 117 0.18 -3.19 -12.52
N VAL A 118 0.29 -1.85 -12.49
CA VAL A 118 -0.87 -0.96 -12.33
C VAL A 118 -1.90 -1.16 -13.46
N ARG A 119 -1.44 -1.39 -14.69
CA ARG A 119 -2.32 -1.60 -15.84
C ARG A 119 -2.94 -3.00 -15.87
N LEU A 120 -2.17 -4.06 -15.60
CA LEU A 120 -2.65 -5.44 -15.73
C LEU A 120 -3.43 -5.92 -14.50
N VAL A 121 -2.99 -5.53 -13.30
CA VAL A 121 -3.54 -6.00 -12.03
C VAL A 121 -4.64 -5.05 -11.54
N LEU A 122 -4.32 -3.76 -11.39
CA LEU A 122 -5.30 -2.76 -10.94
C LEU A 122 -6.27 -2.34 -12.05
N ARG A 123 -5.99 -2.72 -13.31
CA ARG A 123 -6.75 -2.37 -14.52
C ARG A 123 -6.99 -0.86 -14.66
N ARG A 124 -6.01 -0.06 -14.24
CA ARG A 124 -6.06 1.42 -14.30
C ARG A 124 -5.28 1.98 -15.50
N GLY A 125 -5.53 3.24 -15.84
CA GLY A 125 -4.92 3.91 -16.99
C GLY A 125 -3.52 4.45 -16.74
N VAL A 126 -2.90 4.96 -17.80
CA VAL A 126 -1.55 5.57 -17.80
C VAL A 126 -1.44 6.67 -16.74
N LEU A 127 -2.49 7.49 -16.54
CA LEU A 127 -2.52 8.53 -15.52
C LEU A 127 -2.32 7.97 -14.10
N VAL A 128 -2.97 6.85 -13.77
CA VAL A 128 -2.80 6.22 -12.45
C VAL A 128 -1.41 5.61 -12.32
N SER A 129 -0.86 5.05 -13.39
CA SER A 129 0.53 4.57 -13.41
C SER A 129 1.52 5.70 -13.21
N ALA A 130 1.29 6.88 -13.80
CA ALA A 130 2.11 8.07 -13.60
C ALA A 130 2.06 8.55 -12.15
N ILE A 131 0.86 8.69 -11.57
CA ILE A 131 0.68 9.10 -10.17
C ILE A 131 1.34 8.09 -9.22
N ALA A 132 1.18 6.79 -9.48
CA ALA A 132 1.81 5.73 -8.69
C ALA A 132 3.34 5.78 -8.81
N GLY A 133 3.88 5.95 -10.03
CA GLY A 133 5.31 6.10 -10.27
C GLY A 133 5.90 7.29 -9.53
N LEU A 134 5.25 8.45 -9.62
CA LEU A 134 5.66 9.65 -8.90
C LEU A 134 5.62 9.44 -7.39
N ALA A 135 4.53 8.89 -6.85
CA ALA A 135 4.38 8.67 -5.41
C ALA A 135 5.41 7.69 -4.85
N VAL A 136 5.69 6.59 -5.57
CA VAL A 136 6.71 5.60 -5.18
C VAL A 136 8.11 6.20 -5.28
N SER A 137 8.41 6.93 -6.37
CA SER A 137 9.70 7.62 -6.53
C SER A 137 9.93 8.63 -5.41
N LEU A 138 8.93 9.47 -5.12
CA LEU A 138 9.00 10.45 -4.03
C LEU A 138 9.21 9.77 -2.66
N ALA A 139 8.56 8.64 -2.41
CA ALA A 139 8.75 7.90 -1.17
C ALA A 139 10.18 7.35 -1.03
N ILE A 140 10.77 6.85 -2.12
CA ILE A 140 12.17 6.39 -2.16
C ILE A 140 13.12 7.57 -1.92
N GLU A 141 12.96 8.64 -2.67
CA GLU A 141 13.80 9.84 -2.57
C GLU A 141 13.71 10.49 -1.18
N MET A 142 12.52 10.57 -0.58
CA MET A 142 12.37 11.04 0.81
C MET A 142 13.02 10.10 1.82
N THR A 143 12.96 8.79 1.59
CA THR A 143 13.64 7.80 2.44
C THR A 143 15.15 8.04 2.41
N GLN A 144 15.72 8.29 1.23
CA GLN A 144 17.14 8.60 1.09
C GLN A 144 17.52 9.95 1.70
N ARG A 145 16.79 11.01 1.37
CA ARG A 145 16.99 12.38 1.86
C ARG A 145 17.00 12.46 3.38
N THR A 146 16.18 11.66 4.03
CA THR A 146 16.01 11.68 5.48
C THR A 146 16.87 10.64 6.20
N GLY A 147 17.79 9.97 5.50
CA GLY A 147 18.66 8.96 6.10
C GLY A 147 17.86 7.77 6.66
N VAL A 148 16.96 7.21 5.86
CA VAL A 148 16.00 6.17 6.26
C VAL A 148 15.17 6.62 7.46
N TRP A 149 14.48 7.74 7.28
CA TRP A 149 13.56 8.32 8.24
C TRP A 149 14.16 8.73 9.60
N GLY A 150 15.47 8.98 9.64
CA GLY A 150 16.23 9.34 10.84
C GLY A 150 17.03 8.20 11.46
N PHE A 151 17.11 7.04 10.78
CA PHE A 151 18.02 5.96 11.17
C PHE A 151 19.49 6.38 11.05
N TYR A 152 19.81 7.20 10.03
CA TYR A 152 21.08 7.90 9.88
C TYR A 152 20.90 9.39 10.21
N GLY A 153 21.97 10.01 10.73
CA GLY A 153 21.97 11.44 11.08
C GLY A 153 21.82 12.38 9.89
N CYS A 154 22.05 11.89 8.66
CA CYS A 154 21.89 12.64 7.42
C CYS A 154 21.70 11.70 6.22
N ALA A 155 21.49 12.28 5.03
CA ALA A 155 21.36 11.54 3.77
C ALA A 155 22.70 10.87 3.39
N TYR A 156 22.73 9.54 3.37
CA TYR A 156 23.90 8.77 2.89
C TYR A 156 23.88 8.56 1.37
N ARG A 157 22.68 8.63 0.76
CA ARG A 157 22.46 8.70 -0.69
C ARG A 157 21.96 10.10 -1.07
N LYS A 158 22.26 10.50 -2.31
CA LYS A 158 21.89 11.79 -2.86
C LYS A 158 20.41 11.76 -3.25
N PHE A 159 19.63 12.70 -2.73
CA PHE A 159 18.32 13.01 -3.28
C PHE A 159 18.48 13.69 -4.64
N ASP A 160 17.76 13.23 -5.65
CA ASP A 160 17.82 13.79 -7.01
C ASP A 160 16.41 14.07 -7.55
N VAL A 161 16.11 15.34 -7.87
CA VAL A 161 14.79 15.71 -8.38
C VAL A 161 14.52 15.10 -9.77
N ASP A 162 15.57 14.86 -10.55
CA ASP A 162 15.46 14.26 -11.88
C ASP A 162 15.00 12.81 -11.80
N ASP A 163 15.34 12.09 -10.72
CA ASP A 163 14.89 10.72 -10.50
C ASP A 163 13.36 10.65 -10.35
N LEU A 164 12.69 11.70 -9.86
CA LEU A 164 11.23 11.78 -9.85
C LEU A 164 10.64 11.75 -11.27
N LEU A 165 11.24 12.51 -12.19
CA LEU A 165 10.81 12.57 -13.59
C LEU A 165 11.10 11.26 -14.31
N VAL A 166 12.33 10.75 -14.19
CA VAL A 166 12.81 9.55 -14.88
C VAL A 166 12.03 8.31 -14.43
N ASN A 167 11.81 8.14 -13.13
CA ASN A 167 11.04 7.02 -12.59
C ASN A 167 9.56 7.10 -12.99
N THR A 168 8.98 8.31 -12.97
CA THR A 168 7.59 8.51 -13.42
C THR A 168 7.45 8.18 -14.90
N PHE A 169 8.42 8.57 -15.73
CA PHE A 169 8.48 8.20 -17.14
C PHE A 169 8.56 6.68 -17.31
N GLY A 170 9.39 5.98 -16.54
CA GLY A 170 9.43 4.51 -16.51
C GLY A 170 8.07 3.88 -16.26
N ALA A 171 7.32 4.38 -15.27
CA ALA A 171 5.97 3.88 -14.96
C ALA A 171 4.96 4.17 -16.10
N ILE A 172 5.06 5.33 -16.76
CA ILE A 172 4.26 5.65 -17.95
C ILE A 172 4.60 4.69 -19.10
N ALA A 173 5.89 4.51 -19.39
CA ALA A 173 6.36 3.63 -20.45
C ALA A 173 5.88 2.19 -20.23
N GLY A 174 5.99 1.68 -18.99
CA GLY A 174 5.46 0.36 -18.64
C GLY A 174 3.95 0.23 -18.87
N ALA A 175 3.17 1.27 -18.51
CA ALA A 175 1.74 1.28 -18.76
C ALA A 175 1.40 1.28 -20.27
N LEU A 176 2.15 2.04 -21.07
CA LEU A 176 1.98 2.10 -22.53
C LEU A 176 2.38 0.79 -23.21
N ILE A 177 3.53 0.23 -22.85
CA ILE A 177 4.00 -1.07 -23.33
C ILE A 177 2.97 -2.14 -22.98
N SER A 178 2.33 -2.06 -21.82
CA SER A 178 1.33 -3.05 -21.39
C SER A 178 -0.01 -3.04 -22.15
N LEU A 179 -0.24 -2.05 -23.05
CA LEU A 179 -1.52 -1.87 -23.75
C LEU A 179 -1.99 -3.10 -24.55
N PRO A 180 -1.13 -3.87 -25.25
CA PRO A 180 -1.56 -5.04 -26.01
C PRO A 180 -2.01 -6.22 -25.12
N TRP A 181 -1.52 -6.32 -23.88
CA TRP A 181 -1.83 -7.43 -22.96
C TRP A 181 -3.06 -7.18 -22.10
N LYS A 182 -4.04 -6.40 -22.59
CA LYS A 182 -5.27 -6.13 -21.85
C LYS A 182 -5.96 -7.46 -21.53
N ARG A 183 -6.02 -7.81 -20.24
CA ARG A 183 -6.80 -8.95 -19.75
C ARG A 183 -8.27 -8.69 -20.06
N GLU A 184 -8.89 -9.59 -20.82
CA GLU A 184 -10.33 -9.61 -20.99
C GLU A 184 -10.99 -9.82 -19.61
N ASP A 185 -12.11 -9.13 -19.38
CA ASP A 185 -12.89 -9.38 -18.17
C ASP A 185 -13.46 -10.80 -18.26
N ALA A 186 -12.94 -11.71 -17.44
CA ALA A 186 -13.46 -13.06 -17.35
C ALA A 186 -14.96 -13.01 -16.98
N VAL A 187 -15.77 -13.86 -17.61
CA VAL A 187 -17.18 -14.03 -17.23
C VAL A 187 -17.25 -14.33 -15.74
N PRO A 188 -17.95 -13.50 -14.92
CA PRO A 188 -17.93 -13.65 -13.47
C PRO A 188 -18.40 -15.05 -13.05
N ARG A 189 -17.48 -15.87 -12.55
CA ARG A 189 -17.82 -17.17 -11.97
C ARG A 189 -18.49 -16.96 -10.61
N PRO A 190 -19.41 -17.87 -10.18
CA PRO A 190 -20.05 -17.73 -8.87
C PRO A 190 -19.00 -17.74 -7.76
N LEU A 191 -18.83 -16.60 -7.11
CA LEU A 191 -17.92 -16.43 -5.98
C LEU A 191 -18.33 -17.35 -4.82
N PRO A 192 -17.37 -17.93 -4.07
CA PRO A 192 -17.69 -18.69 -2.87
C PRO A 192 -18.47 -17.81 -1.90
N THR A 193 -19.65 -18.30 -1.51
CA THR A 193 -20.57 -17.54 -0.64
C THR A 193 -20.25 -17.67 0.85
N ARG A 194 -19.25 -18.50 1.20
CA ARG A 194 -18.81 -18.71 2.58
C ARG A 194 -17.75 -17.69 2.98
N ILE A 195 -17.92 -17.15 4.18
CA ILE A 195 -16.89 -16.35 4.82
C ILE A 195 -15.97 -17.35 5.50
N THR A 196 -14.70 -17.37 5.09
CA THR A 196 -13.66 -18.18 5.70
C THR A 196 -12.78 -17.32 6.59
N TRP A 197 -12.08 -17.95 7.53
CA TRP A 197 -11.08 -17.26 8.34
C TRP A 197 -10.01 -16.57 7.48
N GLY A 198 -9.51 -17.24 6.43
CA GLY A 198 -8.54 -16.66 5.50
C GLY A 198 -9.04 -15.38 4.80
N ARG A 199 -10.32 -15.34 4.39
CA ARG A 199 -10.94 -14.13 3.82
C ARG A 199 -10.97 -12.98 4.84
N ARG A 200 -11.25 -13.28 6.12
CA ARG A 200 -11.23 -12.26 7.19
C ARG A 200 -9.82 -11.75 7.45
N LEU A 201 -8.83 -12.65 7.52
CA LEU A 201 -7.44 -12.27 7.69
C LEU A 201 -6.95 -11.39 6.53
N ALA A 202 -7.28 -11.75 5.28
CA ALA A 202 -6.95 -10.93 4.12
C ALA A 202 -7.58 -9.52 4.19
N GLY A 203 -8.82 -9.42 4.67
CA GLY A 203 -9.47 -8.12 4.93
C GLY A 203 -8.73 -7.31 5.99
N MET A 204 -8.38 -7.91 7.13
CA MET A 204 -7.64 -7.22 8.20
C MET A 204 -6.24 -6.78 7.76
N VAL A 205 -5.53 -7.61 7.00
CA VAL A 205 -4.23 -7.25 6.41
C VAL A 205 -4.39 -6.09 5.42
N SER A 206 -5.43 -6.12 4.59
CA SER A 206 -5.75 -5.01 3.68
C SER A 206 -6.08 -3.71 4.41
N ASP A 207 -6.78 -3.79 5.54
CA ASP A 207 -7.03 -2.64 6.41
C ASP A 207 -5.73 -2.08 6.99
N ALA A 208 -4.85 -2.92 7.53
CA ALA A 208 -3.56 -2.50 8.07
C ALA A 208 -2.68 -1.85 6.98
N LEU A 209 -2.64 -2.45 5.79
CA LEU A 209 -1.90 -1.91 4.66
C LEU A 209 -2.44 -0.58 4.17
N PHE A 210 -3.76 -0.43 4.09
CA PHE A 210 -4.38 0.85 3.77
C PHE A 210 -3.91 1.95 4.73
N VAL A 211 -3.92 1.67 6.03
CA VAL A 211 -3.44 2.61 7.06
C VAL A 211 -1.97 2.95 6.88
N LEU A 212 -1.12 1.94 6.70
CA LEU A 212 0.33 2.13 6.54
C LEU A 212 0.69 2.89 5.26
N MET A 213 0.04 2.58 4.14
CA MET A 213 0.31 3.21 2.85
C MET A 213 -0.16 4.66 2.82
N VAL A 214 -1.39 4.93 3.28
CA VAL A 214 -1.92 6.30 3.33
C VAL A 214 -1.16 7.13 4.37
N GLY A 215 -0.89 6.58 5.55
CA GLY A 215 -0.10 7.26 6.57
C GLY A 215 1.33 7.53 6.10
N GLY A 216 1.97 6.57 5.44
CA GLY A 216 3.28 6.72 4.82
C GLY A 216 3.29 7.82 3.76
N LEU A 217 2.28 7.87 2.88
CA LEU A 217 2.13 8.94 1.91
C LEU A 217 1.99 10.32 2.58
N VAL A 218 1.16 10.43 3.63
CA VAL A 218 1.02 11.68 4.41
C VAL A 218 2.34 12.09 5.03
N ALA A 219 3.11 11.15 5.59
CA ALA A 219 4.43 11.42 6.15
C ALA A 219 5.43 11.90 5.10
N VAL A 220 5.44 11.28 3.91
CA VAL A 220 6.26 11.69 2.74
C VAL A 220 5.90 13.10 2.31
N LEU A 221 4.62 13.38 2.11
CA LEU A 221 4.14 14.70 1.67
C LEU A 221 4.43 15.78 2.71
N TRP A 222 4.20 15.49 3.99
CA TRP A 222 4.52 16.41 5.09
C TRP A 222 6.01 16.73 5.11
N ARG A 223 6.88 15.72 5.07
CA ARG A 223 8.34 15.97 5.02
C ARG A 223 8.77 16.71 3.77
N GLY A 224 8.17 16.41 2.63
CA GLY A 224 8.40 17.15 1.39
C GLY A 224 8.07 18.64 1.55
N LEU A 225 6.89 18.94 2.09
CA LEU A 225 6.47 20.32 2.38
C LEU A 225 7.45 21.02 3.33
N MET A 226 7.77 20.39 4.47
CA MET A 226 8.63 21.01 5.48
C MET A 226 10.04 21.28 4.95
N LEU A 227 10.61 20.35 4.18
CA LEU A 227 12.01 20.44 3.73
C LEU A 227 12.21 21.26 2.46
N PHE A 228 11.25 21.26 1.53
CA PHE A 228 11.44 21.89 0.21
C PHE A 228 10.62 23.16 0.00
N VAL A 229 9.56 23.38 0.78
CA VAL A 229 8.70 24.57 0.65
C VAL A 229 8.90 25.52 1.81
N LEU A 230 8.93 24.98 3.03
CA LEU A 230 9.01 25.79 4.26
C LEU A 230 10.43 25.92 4.83
N ASP A 231 11.40 25.18 4.26
CA ASP A 231 12.81 25.16 4.66
C ASP A 231 13.03 25.07 6.18
N THR A 232 12.31 24.15 6.83
CA THR A 232 12.41 23.95 8.28
C THR A 232 12.35 22.48 8.67
N GLY A 233 12.53 22.20 9.96
CA GLY A 233 12.53 20.85 10.50
C GLY A 233 11.17 20.15 10.31
N PRO A 234 11.12 18.80 10.31
CA PRO A 234 9.93 18.05 9.94
C PRO A 234 8.76 18.11 10.95
N HIS A 235 8.86 18.87 12.06
CA HIS A 235 7.90 18.91 13.17
C HIS A 235 7.27 17.53 13.46
N ARG A 236 8.08 16.61 14.02
CA ARG A 236 7.77 15.18 14.10
C ARG A 236 6.44 14.87 14.81
N ASP A 237 6.05 15.69 15.79
CA ASP A 237 4.79 15.51 16.51
C ASP A 237 3.58 15.76 15.61
N VAL A 238 3.62 16.81 14.78
CA VAL A 238 2.58 17.11 13.80
C VAL A 238 2.53 16.02 12.72
N GLN A 239 3.70 15.60 12.22
CA GLN A 239 3.80 14.49 11.27
C GLN A 239 3.13 13.23 11.85
N TRP A 240 3.45 12.87 13.10
CA TRP A 240 2.88 11.70 13.78
C TRP A 240 1.35 11.79 13.85
N ILE A 241 0.81 12.94 14.27
CA ILE A 241 -0.64 13.14 14.35
C ILE A 241 -1.28 13.00 12.97
N LEU A 242 -0.78 13.68 11.94
CA LEU A 242 -1.35 13.64 10.59
C LEU A 242 -1.26 12.24 9.97
N GLN A 243 -0.09 11.59 10.09
CA GLN A 243 0.18 10.26 9.56
C GLN A 243 -0.81 9.20 10.07
N TRP A 244 -1.32 9.33 11.29
CA TRP A 244 -2.28 8.38 11.86
C TRP A 244 -3.73 8.86 11.81
N THR A 245 -3.99 10.16 11.96
CA THR A 245 -5.38 10.67 11.96
C THR A 245 -6.02 10.71 10.57
N VAL A 246 -5.25 10.98 9.51
CA VAL A 246 -5.77 10.99 8.13
C VAL A 246 -6.29 9.61 7.68
N PRO A 247 -5.50 8.51 7.75
CA PRO A 247 -6.01 7.19 7.40
C PRO A 247 -7.17 6.75 8.31
N PHE A 248 -7.14 7.09 9.61
CA PHE A 248 -8.26 6.84 10.51
C PHE A 248 -9.53 7.52 10.02
N ALA A 249 -9.46 8.82 9.71
CA ALA A 249 -10.61 9.59 9.27
C ALA A 249 -11.23 9.01 7.99
N LEU A 250 -10.40 8.63 7.01
CA LEU A 250 -10.87 7.99 5.77
C LEU A 250 -11.55 6.65 6.05
N GLN A 251 -10.99 5.83 6.92
CA GLN A 251 -11.54 4.52 7.23
C GLN A 251 -12.78 4.60 8.12
N ALA A 252 -12.82 5.53 9.07
CA ALA A 252 -13.99 5.87 9.86
C ALA A 252 -15.12 6.35 8.97
N LEU A 253 -14.84 7.26 8.02
CA LEU A 253 -15.82 7.70 7.02
C LEU A 253 -16.36 6.51 6.20
N CYS A 254 -15.47 5.62 5.74
CA CYS A 254 -15.86 4.40 5.04
C CYS A 254 -16.81 3.54 5.89
N VAL A 255 -16.52 3.35 7.19
CA VAL A 255 -17.39 2.59 8.12
C VAL A 255 -18.71 3.31 8.37
N LEU A 256 -18.71 4.62 8.57
CA LEU A 256 -19.91 5.39 8.90
C LEU A 256 -20.85 5.53 7.70
N VAL A 257 -20.32 5.65 6.48
CA VAL A 257 -21.10 5.79 5.24
C VAL A 257 -21.49 4.44 4.66
N LEU A 258 -20.54 3.52 4.50
CA LEU A 258 -20.75 2.24 3.82
C LEU A 258 -21.01 1.07 4.78
N GLY A 259 -20.76 1.24 6.08
CA GLY A 259 -20.81 0.14 7.05
C GLY A 259 -19.60 -0.80 6.99
N ARG A 260 -18.60 -0.49 6.15
CA ARG A 260 -17.49 -1.39 5.80
C ARG A 260 -16.14 -0.70 5.99
N THR A 261 -15.11 -1.47 6.32
CA THR A 261 -13.72 -0.99 6.24
C THR A 261 -13.19 -1.13 4.80
N PHE A 262 -12.03 -0.52 4.49
CA PHE A 262 -11.40 -0.67 3.17
C PHE A 262 -11.06 -2.13 2.86
N GLY A 263 -10.55 -2.87 3.82
CA GLY A 263 -10.26 -4.29 3.71
C GLY A 263 -11.51 -5.12 3.44
N GLU A 264 -12.64 -4.78 4.07
CA GLU A 264 -13.92 -5.43 3.77
C GLU A 264 -14.42 -5.15 2.36
N LEU A 265 -14.15 -3.96 1.83
CA LEU A 265 -14.40 -3.67 0.41
C LEU A 265 -13.51 -4.53 -0.49
N VAL A 266 -12.22 -4.69 -0.15
CA VAL A 266 -11.28 -5.56 -0.90
C VAL A 266 -11.79 -7.00 -0.94
N VAL A 267 -12.26 -7.53 0.19
CA VAL A 267 -12.73 -8.92 0.28
C VAL A 267 -14.25 -9.11 0.08
N ALA A 268 -14.95 -8.10 -0.41
CA ALA A 268 -16.39 -8.12 -0.72
C ALA A 268 -17.30 -8.57 0.45
N ILE A 269 -16.97 -8.16 1.67
CA ILE A 269 -17.78 -8.44 2.86
C ILE A 269 -18.72 -7.27 3.13
N THR A 270 -19.99 -7.57 3.36
CA THR A 270 -21.00 -6.61 3.81
C THR A 270 -21.53 -6.97 5.18
N THR A 271 -22.00 -5.96 5.90
CA THR A 271 -22.65 -6.10 7.20
C THR A 271 -24.15 -5.93 7.07
N ARG A 272 -24.92 -6.78 7.73
CA ARG A 272 -26.37 -6.67 7.86
C ARG A 272 -26.77 -6.64 9.33
N THR A 273 -27.81 -5.90 9.65
CA THR A 273 -28.49 -5.95 10.95
C THR A 273 -29.93 -6.38 10.77
N ASP A 274 -30.44 -7.14 11.74
CA ASP A 274 -31.84 -7.55 11.81
C ASP A 274 -32.68 -6.56 12.64
N ARG A 275 -32.04 -5.56 13.29
CA ARG A 275 -32.69 -4.59 14.18
C ARG A 275 -33.05 -3.31 13.43
N PRO A 276 -34.34 -2.89 13.39
CA PRO A 276 -34.74 -1.62 12.79
C PRO A 276 -34.02 -0.43 13.44
N GLY A 277 -33.55 0.53 12.65
CA GLY A 277 -32.86 1.73 13.15
C GLY A 277 -31.45 1.52 13.72
N TRP A 278 -30.98 0.27 13.84
CA TRP A 278 -29.69 -0.04 14.49
C TRP A 278 -28.46 0.19 13.59
N THR A 279 -28.66 0.56 12.33
CA THR A 279 -27.56 0.72 11.37
C THR A 279 -26.53 1.75 11.81
N VAL A 280 -26.95 2.95 12.21
CA VAL A 280 -26.01 4.03 12.59
C VAL A 280 -25.35 3.75 13.96
N PRO A 281 -26.10 3.42 15.05
CA PRO A 281 -25.49 3.05 16.32
C PRO A 281 -24.54 1.86 16.19
N GLY A 282 -24.92 0.84 15.41
CA GLY A 282 -24.07 -0.32 15.16
C GLY A 282 -22.77 0.05 14.44
N ARG A 283 -22.79 0.99 13.48
CA ARG A 283 -21.55 1.48 12.81
C ARG A 283 -20.62 2.20 13.77
N LEU A 284 -21.16 3.00 14.69
CA LEU A 284 -20.38 3.66 15.74
C LEU A 284 -19.75 2.63 16.69
N LEU A 285 -20.52 1.65 17.16
CA LEU A 285 -20.01 0.56 17.99
C LEU A 285 -18.96 -0.27 17.26
N LYS A 286 -19.16 -0.55 15.97
CA LYS A 286 -18.16 -1.24 15.13
C LYS A 286 -16.84 -0.46 15.09
N LEU A 287 -16.91 0.86 14.94
CA LEU A 287 -15.71 1.71 14.94
C LEU A 287 -15.03 1.70 16.32
N ALA A 288 -15.81 1.88 17.39
CA ALA A 288 -15.34 1.94 18.78
C ALA A 288 -14.77 0.62 19.30
N ALA A 289 -15.28 -0.52 18.84
CA ALA A 289 -14.78 -1.86 19.18
C ALA A 289 -13.89 -2.48 18.09
N GLY A 290 -13.55 -1.70 17.06
CA GLY A 290 -12.72 -2.10 15.94
C GLY A 290 -11.44 -1.28 15.91
N LEU A 291 -11.43 -0.25 15.05
CA LEU A 291 -10.26 0.60 14.82
C LEU A 291 -10.02 1.62 15.95
N GLY A 292 -11.06 2.06 16.66
CA GLY A 292 -10.95 3.09 17.69
C GLY A 292 -9.84 2.83 18.72
N PRO A 293 -9.79 1.65 19.38
CA PRO A 293 -8.77 1.36 20.38
C PRO A 293 -7.37 1.25 19.79
N VAL A 294 -7.23 0.77 18.55
CA VAL A 294 -5.93 0.75 17.83
C VAL A 294 -5.38 2.17 17.71
N TYR A 295 -6.17 3.10 17.17
CA TYR A 295 -5.73 4.47 16.98
C TYR A 295 -5.55 5.24 18.28
N LEU A 296 -6.39 4.99 19.28
CA LEU A 296 -6.25 5.58 20.61
C LEU A 296 -4.92 5.17 21.26
N LEU A 297 -4.56 3.90 21.19
CA LEU A 297 -3.29 3.39 21.73
C LEU A 297 -2.06 3.88 20.94
N VAL A 298 -2.21 4.13 19.63
CA VAL A 298 -1.14 4.69 18.79
C VAL A 298 -0.93 6.18 19.07
N LEU A 299 -2.01 6.96 19.15
CA LEU A 299 -1.95 8.41 19.28
C LEU A 299 -1.66 8.89 20.70
N LEU A 300 -2.22 8.22 21.72
CA LEU A 300 -2.09 8.68 23.10
C LEU A 300 -0.81 8.13 23.77
N PRO A 301 -0.13 8.94 24.60
CA PRO A 301 1.05 8.53 25.34
C PRO A 301 0.67 7.73 26.61
N ILE A 302 0.06 6.56 26.42
CA ILE A 302 -0.37 5.69 27.53
C ILE A 302 0.77 4.76 27.96
N PRO A 303 1.09 4.62 29.26
CA PRO A 303 2.06 3.63 29.75
C PRO A 303 1.68 2.21 29.29
N GLY A 304 2.65 1.45 28.77
CA GLY A 304 2.39 0.08 28.29
C GLY A 304 1.57 -0.02 26.99
N ARG A 305 1.33 1.10 26.27
CA ARG A 305 0.54 1.12 25.03
C ARG A 305 0.94 0.08 23.98
N GLY A 306 2.24 -0.25 23.87
CA GLY A 306 2.73 -1.25 22.93
C GLY A 306 2.21 -2.67 23.26
N VAL A 307 2.24 -3.04 24.55
CA VAL A 307 1.70 -4.32 25.03
C VAL A 307 0.19 -4.34 24.89
N ALA A 308 -0.49 -3.25 25.26
CA ALA A 308 -1.93 -3.12 25.11
C ALA A 308 -2.37 -3.22 23.64
N LEU A 309 -1.63 -2.60 22.72
CA LEU A 309 -1.89 -2.66 21.28
C LEU A 309 -1.70 -4.08 20.76
N ALA A 310 -0.58 -4.73 21.10
CA ALA A 310 -0.32 -6.11 20.71
C ALA A 310 -1.41 -7.07 21.24
N ALA A 311 -1.80 -6.93 22.51
CA ALA A 311 -2.88 -7.70 23.11
C ALA A 311 -4.22 -7.45 22.42
N TYR A 312 -4.56 -6.19 22.12
CA TYR A 312 -5.81 -5.84 21.44
C TYR A 312 -5.86 -6.37 20.00
N LEU A 313 -4.76 -6.28 19.26
CA LEU A 313 -4.65 -6.85 17.91
C LEU A 313 -4.78 -8.38 17.95
N LEU A 314 -4.14 -9.04 18.92
CA LEU A 314 -4.26 -10.48 19.13
C LEU A 314 -5.73 -10.87 19.42
N VAL A 315 -6.39 -10.17 20.35
CA VAL A 315 -7.81 -10.41 20.66
C VAL A 315 -8.69 -10.19 19.42
N THR A 316 -8.41 -9.16 18.61
CA THR A 316 -9.15 -8.89 17.37
C THR A 316 -9.01 -10.03 16.36
N VAL A 317 -7.80 -10.57 16.19
CA VAL A 317 -7.52 -11.72 15.31
C VAL A 317 -8.18 -12.99 15.87
N LEU A 318 -8.00 -13.29 17.16
CA LEU A 318 -8.61 -14.46 17.81
C LEU A 318 -10.14 -14.42 17.75
N ALA A 319 -10.76 -13.24 17.89
CA ALA A 319 -12.21 -13.12 17.76
C ALA A 319 -12.74 -13.51 16.37
N THR A 320 -11.89 -13.60 15.34
CA THR A 320 -12.27 -14.10 14.02
C THR A 320 -12.25 -15.63 13.89
N THR A 321 -11.72 -16.37 14.87
CA THR A 321 -11.70 -17.84 14.85
C THR A 321 -13.00 -18.47 15.36
N VAL A 322 -13.83 -17.68 16.04
CA VAL A 322 -15.18 -18.05 16.50
C VAL A 322 -16.07 -18.47 15.31
N PRO A 323 -17.05 -19.38 15.49
CA PRO A 323 -18.04 -19.71 14.47
C PRO A 323 -18.65 -18.45 13.81
N ASP A 324 -18.87 -18.50 12.50
CA ASP A 324 -19.28 -17.39 11.62
C ASP A 324 -18.22 -16.30 11.35
N HIS A 325 -17.03 -16.38 11.96
CA HIS A 325 -15.88 -15.49 11.71
C HIS A 325 -16.22 -13.98 11.81
N ARG A 326 -17.20 -13.63 12.66
CA ARG A 326 -17.72 -12.27 12.77
C ARG A 326 -16.65 -11.29 13.25
N GLY A 327 -15.78 -11.73 14.17
CA GLY A 327 -14.80 -10.84 14.79
C GLY A 327 -15.39 -9.98 15.90
N LEU A 328 -14.53 -9.30 16.65
CA LEU A 328 -14.88 -8.53 17.84
C LEU A 328 -15.85 -7.38 17.51
N SER A 329 -15.46 -6.50 16.58
CA SER A 329 -16.20 -5.29 16.24
C SER A 329 -17.62 -5.56 15.73
N HIS A 330 -17.81 -6.61 14.94
CA HIS A 330 -19.12 -6.98 14.40
C HIS A 330 -20.00 -7.67 15.44
N THR A 331 -19.39 -8.42 16.35
CA THR A 331 -20.11 -9.05 17.47
C THR A 331 -20.66 -7.97 18.40
N VAL A 332 -19.81 -7.01 18.80
CA VAL A 332 -20.22 -5.86 19.64
C VAL A 332 -21.27 -5.01 18.95
N ALA A 333 -21.12 -4.75 17.65
CA ALA A 333 -22.09 -3.99 16.86
C ALA A 333 -23.41 -4.73 16.58
N GLY A 334 -23.47 -6.04 16.82
CA GLY A 334 -24.64 -6.87 16.46
C GLY A 334 -24.82 -7.06 14.95
N PHE A 335 -23.75 -6.98 14.16
CA PHE A 335 -23.80 -7.17 12.70
C PHE A 335 -23.51 -8.61 12.31
N ARG A 336 -24.30 -9.13 11.36
CA ARG A 336 -24.00 -10.37 10.63
C ARG A 336 -23.19 -10.03 9.38
N LEU A 337 -22.34 -10.95 8.96
CA LEU A 337 -21.54 -10.80 7.75
C LEU A 337 -22.18 -11.56 6.59
N GLU A 338 -22.21 -10.94 5.41
CA GLU A 338 -22.63 -11.56 4.16
C GLU A 338 -21.63 -11.22 3.05
N VAL A 339 -21.57 -12.03 1.99
CA VAL A 339 -20.79 -11.73 0.78
C VAL A 339 -21.67 -10.94 -0.19
N GLU A 340 -21.14 -9.85 -0.75
CA GLU A 340 -21.85 -8.85 -1.56
C GLU A 340 -22.76 -9.45 -2.67
N GLY A 341 -22.37 -10.56 -3.30
CA GLY A 341 -23.16 -11.24 -4.35
C GLY A 341 -24.43 -11.98 -3.90
N ARG A 342 -24.60 -12.29 -2.61
CA ARG A 342 -25.83 -12.94 -2.10
C ARG A 342 -26.99 -11.95 -1.92
N SER A 343 -26.66 -10.70 -1.61
CA SER A 343 -27.65 -9.65 -1.30
C SER A 343 -28.52 -9.30 -2.51
N LEU A 344 -27.90 -9.19 -3.70
CA LEU A 344 -28.59 -8.88 -4.96
C LEU A 344 -29.56 -9.97 -5.40
N ARG A 345 -29.18 -11.26 -5.26
CA ARG A 345 -30.05 -12.39 -5.62
C ARG A 345 -31.25 -12.55 -4.68
N ARG A 346 -31.12 -12.19 -3.40
CA ARG A 346 -32.22 -12.26 -2.43
C ARG A 346 -33.22 -11.11 -2.61
N ALA A 347 -32.74 -9.93 -3.02
CA ALA A 347 -33.59 -8.80 -3.38
C ALA A 347 -34.40 -9.07 -4.66
N SER A 348 -33.83 -9.77 -5.65
CA SER A 348 -34.55 -10.14 -6.87
C SER A 348 -35.53 -11.30 -6.68
N SER A 349 -35.36 -12.12 -5.64
CA SER A 349 -36.20 -13.29 -5.35
C SER A 349 -37.28 -13.02 -4.29
N ALA A 350 -37.41 -11.77 -3.80
CA ALA A 350 -38.51 -11.42 -2.93
C ALA A 350 -39.82 -11.51 -3.73
N PRO A 351 -40.86 -12.24 -3.25
CA PRO A 351 -42.12 -12.29 -3.96
C PRO A 351 -42.64 -10.86 -4.11
N ARG A 352 -42.95 -10.45 -5.35
CA ARG A 352 -43.79 -9.27 -5.57
C ARG A 352 -45.08 -9.55 -4.82
N ALA A 353 -45.27 -8.89 -3.68
CA ALA A 353 -46.52 -8.97 -2.93
C ALA A 353 -47.65 -8.66 -3.92
N GLY A 354 -48.48 -9.68 -4.18
CA GLY A 354 -49.59 -9.58 -5.10
C GLY A 354 -50.51 -8.47 -4.66
N ARG A 355 -50.74 -7.50 -5.54
CA ARG A 355 -51.96 -6.71 -5.51
C ARG A 355 -53.08 -7.66 -5.91
N ALA A 356 -53.78 -8.22 -4.92
CA ALA A 356 -55.12 -8.73 -5.12
C ALA A 356 -56.06 -7.51 -5.11
N SER A 357 -56.60 -7.20 -6.29
CA SER A 357 -57.79 -6.36 -6.48
C SER A 357 -59.04 -7.21 -6.31
#